data_AF-A0A9D0LKN1-F1
#
_entry.id   AF-A0A9D0LKN1-F1
#
_cell.length_a   1.000
_cell.length_b   1.000
_cell.length_c   1.000
_cell.angle_alpha   90.00
_cell.angle_beta   90.00
_cell.angle_gamma   90.00
#
_symmetry.space_group_name_H-M   'P 1'
#
loop_
_entity.id
_entity.type
_entity.pdbx_description
1 polymer ?
#
loop_
_entity_poly.entity_id
_entity_poly.type
_entity_poly.pdbx_seq_one_letter_code
_entity_poly.pdbx_strand_id
1 'polypeptide(L)' 'MNVPPKLQVEITALLQEVQQQGQFHHLILTDDSGMLVAAAGQADWEAETLAAMVGTVWRWVDRIHQRLGLAAS' A
#
# COMPACT_ATOMS: atom_id res chain seq x y z
N MET A 1 2.58 -6.81 10.36
CA MET A 1 3.76 -6.20 11.03
C MET A 1 3.27 -5.23 12.10
N ASN A 2 3.85 -5.17 13.31
CA ASN A 2 3.47 -4.15 14.30
C ASN A 2 4.38 -2.93 14.16
N VAL A 3 3.88 -1.87 13.52
CA VAL A 3 4.62 -0.60 13.38
C VAL A 3 4.58 0.16 14.71
N PRO A 4 5.72 0.60 15.27
CA PRO A 4 5.73 1.40 16.49
C PRO A 4 4.90 2.69 16.34
N PRO A 5 4.15 3.15 17.36
CA PRO A 5 3.28 4.31 17.22
C PRO A 5 3.97 5.59 16.74
N LYS A 6 5.21 5.84 17.17
CA LYS A 6 6.00 6.99 16.71
C LYS A 6 6.28 6.91 15.20
N LEU A 7 6.67 5.73 14.73
CA LEU A 7 6.96 5.50 13.32
C LEU A 7 5.68 5.56 12.47
N GLN A 8 4.54 5.12 13.02
CA GLN A 8 3.23 5.25 12.36
C GLN A 8 2.89 6.72 12.06
N VAL A 9 3.13 7.63 13.01
CA VAL A 9 2.90 9.07 12.82
C VAL A 9 3.82 9.63 11.73
N GLU A 10 5.09 9.26 11.74
CA GLU A 10 6.07 9.70 10.74
C GLU A 10 5.69 9.20 9.33
N ILE A 11 5.30 7.93 9.19
CA ILE A 11 4.84 7.34 7.94
C ILE A 11 3.61 8.08 7.40
N THR A 12 2.58 8.29 8.23
CA THR A 12 1.36 8.99 7.82
C THR A 12 1.66 10.43 7.37
N ALA A 13 2.57 11.14 8.05
CA ALA A 13 2.97 12.49 7.64
C ALA A 13 3.63 12.50 6.25
N LEU A 14 4.53 11.55 5.97
CA LEU A 14 5.15 11.40 4.65
C LEU A 14 4.11 11.09 3.56
N LEU A 15 3.14 10.21 3.85
CA LEU A 15 2.03 9.90 2.94
C LEU A 15 1.20 11.14 2.59
N GLN A 16 0.92 12.00 3.58
CA GLN A 16 0.19 13.25 3.37
C GLN A 16 0.98 14.23 2.52
N GLU A 17 2.30 14.33 2.72
CA GLU A 17 3.18 15.16 1.90
C GLU A 17 3.16 14.71 0.43
N VAL A 18 3.34 13.41 0.18
CA VAL A 18 3.29 12.83 -1.17
C VAL A 18 1.92 13.04 -1.80
N GLN A 19 0.84 12.88 -1.03
CA GLN A 19 -0.52 13.11 -1.50
C GLN A 19 -0.70 14.54 -2.01
N GLN A 20 -0.25 15.53 -1.23
CA GLN A 20 -0.38 16.96 -1.58
C GLN A 20 0.47 17.32 -2.78
N GLN A 21 1.72 16.84 -2.85
CA GLN A 21 2.63 17.13 -3.96
C GLN A 21 2.15 16.51 -5.28
N GLY A 22 1.68 15.26 -5.22
CA GLY A 22 1.20 14.53 -6.39
C GLY A 22 -0.25 14.80 -6.76
N GLN A 23 -0.97 15.61 -5.98
CA GLN A 23 -2.41 15.88 -6.15
C GLN A 23 -3.26 14.60 -6.17
N PHE A 24 -2.86 13.60 -5.40
CA PHE A 24 -3.59 12.35 -5.31
C PHE A 24 -4.82 12.50 -4.41
N HIS A 25 -5.95 11.94 -4.85
CA HIS A 25 -7.15 11.91 -4.01
C HIS A 25 -6.98 10.97 -2.82
N HIS A 26 -6.31 9.84 -3.02
CA HIS A 26 -6.08 8.82 -2.01
C HIS A 26 -4.68 8.25 -2.15
N LEU A 27 -4.04 8.00 -1.01
CA LEU A 27 -2.77 7.29 -0.96
C LEU A 27 -2.83 6.26 0.15
N ILE A 28 -2.35 5.06 -0.16
CA ILE A 28 -2.21 3.97 0.81
C ILE A 28 -0.79 3.43 0.74
N LEU A 29 -0.30 2.99 1.89
CA LEU A 29 0.91 2.20 2.01
C LEU A 29 0.51 0.81 2.49
N THR A 30 0.96 -0.22 1.79
CA THR A 30 0.73 -1.62 2.14
C THR A 30 2.06 -2.34 2.37
N ASP A 31 2.03 -3.41 3.16
CA ASP A 31 3.14 -4.36 3.17
C ASP A 31 3.01 -5.37 2.00
N ASP A 32 4.00 -6.25 1.86
CA ASP A 32 4.04 -7.26 0.77
C ASP A 32 2.89 -8.29 0.86
N SER A 33 2.23 -8.39 2.01
CA SER A 33 1.05 -9.23 2.19
C SER A 33 -0.24 -8.55 1.76
N GLY A 34 -0.19 -7.25 1.44
CA GLY A 34 -1.36 -6.44 1.10
C GLY A 34 -2.11 -5.90 2.31
N MET A 35 -1.50 -5.95 3.51
CA MET A 35 -2.09 -5.35 4.70
C MET A 35 -1.86 -3.84 4.68
N LEU A 36 -2.87 -3.07 5.06
CA LEU A 36 -2.75 -1.62 5.17
C LEU A 36 -1.77 -1.28 6.30
N VAL A 37 -0.76 -0.47 5.97
CA VAL A 37 0.20 0.10 6.91
C VAL A 37 -0.26 1.50 7.31
N ALA A 38 -0.60 2.35 6.33
CA ALA A 38 -1.05 3.72 6.56
C ALA A 38 -1.82 4.26 5.35
N ALA A 39 -2.64 5.29 5.57
CA ALA A 39 -3.44 5.93 4.52
C ALA A 39 -3.46 7.46 4.68
N ALA A 40 -3.65 8.16 3.57
CA ALA A 40 -3.90 9.59 3.52
C ALA A 40 -5.07 9.90 2.56
N GLY A 41 -6.01 10.74 3.02
CA GLY A 41 -7.09 11.28 2.18
C GLY A 41 -8.40 10.50 2.13
N GLN A 42 -8.67 9.53 3.02
CA GLN A 42 -9.92 8.74 2.96
C GLN A 42 -10.38 8.25 4.34
N ALA A 43 -11.63 7.75 4.42
CA ALA A 43 -12.14 7.05 5.59
C ALA A 43 -11.48 5.67 5.73
N ASP A 44 -11.20 5.24 6.97
CA ASP A 44 -10.39 4.06 7.27
C ASP A 44 -10.83 2.76 6.52
N TRP A 45 -12.14 2.53 6.40
CA TRP A 45 -12.69 1.31 5.77
C TRP A 45 -12.45 1.23 4.25
N GLU A 46 -12.41 2.36 3.55
CA GLU A 46 -12.13 2.40 2.10
C GLU A 46 -10.65 2.10 1.84
N ALA A 47 -9.75 2.60 2.71
CA ALA A 47 -8.32 2.35 2.61
C ALA A 47 -7.97 0.88 2.83
N GLU A 48 -8.62 0.20 3.78
CA GLU A 48 -8.44 -1.24 4.01
C GLU A 48 -8.87 -2.07 2.80
N THR A 49 -10.00 -1.72 2.20
CA THR A 49 -10.51 -2.40 0.99
C THR A 49 -9.55 -2.21 -0.18
N LEU A 50 -9.07 -0.97 -0.39
CA LEU A 50 -8.11 -0.66 -1.44
C LEU A 50 -6.79 -1.42 -1.23
N ALA A 51 -6.28 -1.49 0.00
CA ALA A 51 -5.08 -2.26 0.34
C ALA A 51 -5.24 -3.75 0.00
N ALA A 52 -6.36 -4.35 0.39
CA ALA A 52 -6.66 -5.75 0.10
C ALA A 52 -6.76 -6.03 -1.41
N MET A 53 -7.35 -5.10 -2.18
CA MET A 53 -7.42 -5.18 -3.64
C MET A 53 -6.02 -5.12 -4.28
N VAL A 54 -5.22 -4.11 -3.93
CA VAL A 54 -3.86 -3.93 -4.47
C VAL A 54 -2.98 -5.15 -4.15
N GLY A 55 -2.98 -5.62 -2.91
CA GLY A 55 -2.22 -6.81 -2.53
C GLY A 55 -2.68 -8.07 -3.25
N THR A 56 -3.98 -8.20 -3.52
CA THR A 56 -4.50 -9.33 -4.31
C THR A 56 -4.04 -9.28 -5.76
N VAL A 57 -4.11 -8.10 -6.39
CA VAL A 57 -3.62 -7.91 -7.76
C VAL A 57 -2.12 -8.20 -7.84
N TRP A 58 -1.33 -7.70 -6.89
CA TRP A 58 0.12 -7.93 -6.85
C TRP A 58 0.48 -9.43 -6.80
N ARG A 59 -0.20 -10.21 -5.97
CA ARG A 59 -0.02 -11.68 -5.92
C ARG A 59 -0.36 -12.37 -7.24
N TRP A 60 -1.37 -11.89 -7.97
CA TRP A 60 -1.70 -12.43 -9.29
C TRP A 60 -0.64 -12.08 -10.33
N VAL A 61 -0.15 -10.85 -10.31
CA VAL A 61 0.96 -10.40 -11.17
C VAL A 61 2.20 -11.26 -10.93
N ASP A 62 2.59 -11.50 -9.68
CA ASP A 62 3.74 -12.34 -9.34
C ASP A 62 3.58 -13.78 -9.86
N ARG A 63 2.38 -14.38 -9.68
CA ARG A 63 2.07 -15.71 -10.24
C ARG A 63 2.14 -15.74 -11.77
N ILE A 64 1.71 -14.68 -12.44
CA ILE A 64 1.80 -14.56 -13.90
C ILE A 64 3.26 -14.45 -14.32
N HIS A 65 4.07 -13.63 -13.65
CA HIS A 65 5.50 -13.51 -13.94
C HIS A 65 6.23 -14.85 -13.78
N GLN A 66 5.96 -15.61 -12.73
CA GLN A 66 6.51 -16.94 -12.52
C GLN A 66 6.15 -17.90 -13.67
N ARG A 67 4.90 -17.87 -14.16
CA ARG A 67 4.47 -18.70 -15.29
C ARG A 67 5.10 -18.30 -16.62
N LEU A 68 5.38 -17.01 -16.80
CA LEU A 68 6.01 -16.49 -18.01
C LEU A 68 7.53 -16.62 -18.00
N GLY A 69 8.14 -17.14 -16.92
CA GLY A 69 9.60 -17.14 -16.75
C GLY A 69 10.19 -15.72 -16.64
N LEU A 70 9.35 -14.73 -16.30
CA LEU A 70 9.72 -13.34 -16.09
C LEU A 70 10.08 -13.05 -14.64
N ALA A 71 9.84 -14.01 -13.73
CA ALA A 71 10.36 -13.93 -12.37
C ALA A 71 11.89 -13.92 -12.44
N ALA A 72 12.47 -12.74 -12.26
CA ALA A 72 13.91 -12.56 -12.30
C ALA A 72 14.57 -13.41 -11.21
N SER A 73 15.59 -14.14 -11.65
CA SER A 73 16.86 -14.31 -10.93
C SER A 73 17.21 -13.12 -10.05
#